data_AF-A0A5A7VJL3-F1
#
_entry.id   AF-A0A5A7VJL3-F1
#
_cell.length_a   1.000
_cell.length_b   1.000
_cell.length_c   1.000
_cell.angle_alpha   90.00
_cell.angle_beta   90.00
_cell.angle_gamma   90.00
#
_symmetry.space_group_name_H-M   'P 1'
#
loop_
_entity.id
_entity.type
_entity.pdbx_description
1 polymer ?
#
loop_
_entity_poly.entity_id
_entity_poly.type
_entity_poly.pdbx_seq_one_letter_code
_entity_poly.pdbx_strand_id
1 'polypeptide(L)'
;MASMEGRQIFYAILVASDVVDEWSLKGRKGILLKLDLERAYDKADWSFLDIVKLKGFGKRWRRWIWGYWSTTNFSIIVNGRSRGKIFAKRGIRQGDPLAPFLLTIMGDALRLL
;
A
#
# COMPACT_ATOMS: atom_id res chain seq x y z
N MET A 1 8.24 2.36 1.11
CA MET A 1 8.58 1.78 -0.21
C MET A 1 9.50 0.59 -0.01
N ALA A 2 8.96 -0.52 0.49
CA ALA A 2 9.76 -1.68 0.93
C ALA A 2 9.75 -2.85 -0.07
N SER A 3 9.03 -2.74 -1.19
CA SER A 3 8.78 -3.84 -2.13
C SER A 3 9.34 -3.58 -3.54
N MET A 4 10.27 -2.64 -3.67
CA MET A 4 10.96 -2.35 -4.92
C MET A 4 12.32 -3.05 -4.92
N GLU A 5 12.66 -3.71 -6.02
CA GLU A 5 13.97 -4.33 -6.21
C GLU A 5 15.08 -3.30 -6.01
N GLY A 6 16.15 -3.69 -5.31
CA GLY A 6 17.29 -2.83 -4.99
C GLY A 6 17.08 -1.82 -3.86
N ARG A 7 15.86 -1.68 -3.28
CA ARG A 7 15.63 -0.81 -2.12
C ARG A 7 15.60 -1.61 -0.82
N GLN A 8 16.61 -1.39 0.02
CA GLN A 8 16.66 -1.97 1.37
C GLN A 8 16.07 -1.00 2.40
N ILE A 9 15.47 -1.55 3.47
CA ILE A 9 14.90 -0.75 4.56
C ILE A 9 15.96 0.14 5.23
N PHE A 10 17.21 -0.30 5.26
CA PHE A 10 18.35 0.45 5.79
C PHE A 10 18.55 1.80 5.10
N TYR A 11 18.24 1.91 3.81
CA TYR A 11 18.37 3.18 3.09
C TYR A 11 17.40 4.24 3.64
N ALA A 12 16.16 3.86 3.95
CA ALA A 12 15.18 4.78 4.53
C ALA A 12 15.58 5.21 5.95
N ILE A 13 16.19 4.31 6.72
CA ILE A 13 16.72 4.60 8.06
C ILE A 13 17.90 5.59 7.94
N LEU A 14 18.86 5.31 7.06
CA LEU A 14 20.03 6.15 6.85
C LEU A 14 19.63 7.58 6.45
N VAL A 15 18.78 7.73 5.44
CA VAL A 15 18.31 9.04 4.98
C VAL A 15 17.59 9.81 6.10
N ALA A 16 16.79 9.13 6.92
CA ALA A 16 16.11 9.77 8.04
C ALA A 16 17.11 10.23 9.12
N SER A 17 18.11 9.41 9.45
CA SER A 17 19.17 9.76 10.40
C SER A 17 20.00 10.95 9.90
N ASP A 18 20.44 10.93 8.64
CA ASP A 18 21.25 12.01 8.05
C ASP A 18 20.53 13.36 8.12
N VAL A 19 19.22 13.39 7.86
CA VAL A 19 18.40 14.62 7.95
C VAL A 19 18.33 15.13 9.39
N VAL A 20 18.15 14.24 10.37
CA VAL A 20 18.10 14.61 11.80
C VAL A 20 19.46 15.12 12.28
N ASP A 21 20.54 14.46 11.89
CA ASP A 21 21.90 14.85 12.23
C ASP A 21 22.26 16.21 11.63
N GLU A 22 21.87 16.47 10.38
CA GLU A 22 22.06 17.77 9.74
C GLU A 22 21.32 18.89 10.50
N TRP A 23 20.08 18.65 10.94
CA TRP A 23 19.34 19.63 11.73
C TRP A 23 20.02 19.93 13.06
N SER A 24 20.51 18.89 13.74
CA SER A 24 21.26 18.99 14.99
C SER A 24 22.53 19.83 14.80
N LEU A 25 23.35 19.50 13.81
CA LEU A 25 24.61 20.21 13.49
C LEU A 25 24.38 21.68 13.13
N LYS A 26 23.27 21.99 12.44
CA LYS A 26 22.93 23.36 12.02
C LYS A 26 22.10 24.13 13.05
N GLY A 27 21.81 23.55 14.22
CA GLY A 27 20.94 24.16 15.24
C GLY A 27 19.52 24.45 14.75
N ARG A 28 19.04 23.73 13.72
CA ARG A 28 17.71 23.92 13.13
C ARG A 28 16.68 23.15 13.94
N LYS A 29 15.55 23.79 14.23
CA LYS A 29 14.38 23.10 14.81
C LYS A 29 13.53 22.53 13.68
N GLY A 30 12.99 21.33 13.89
CA GLY A 30 12.12 20.66 12.93
C GLY A 30 11.21 19.65 13.63
N ILE A 31 10.26 19.11 12.87
CA ILE A 31 9.30 18.11 13.34
C ILE A 31 9.44 16.87 12.46
N LEU A 32 9.54 15.70 13.08
CA LEU A 32 9.49 14.42 12.37
C LEU A 32 8.07 13.84 12.46
N LEU A 33 7.42 13.68 11.32
CA LEU A 33 6.10 13.07 11.24
C LEU A 33 6.22 11.60 10.84
N LYS A 34 5.91 10.69 11.76
CA LYS A 34 5.80 9.26 11.47
C LYS A 34 4.34 8.92 11.17
N LEU A 35 4.03 8.71 9.90
CA LEU A 35 2.72 8.25 9.45
C LEU A 35 2.73 6.72 9.33
N ASP A 36 1.72 6.08 9.91
CA ASP A 36 1.46 4.65 9.75
C ASP A 36 0.05 4.45 9.21
N LEU A 37 -0.11 3.48 8.30
CA LEU A 37 -1.39 3.18 7.67
C LEU A 37 -2.03 2.00 8.39
N GLU A 38 -2.96 2.31 9.29
CA GLU A 38 -3.70 1.30 10.05
C GLU A 38 -4.41 0.32 9.10
N ARG A 39 -4.03 -0.97 9.18
CA ARG A 39 -4.63 -2.05 8.37
C ARG A 39 -4.68 -1.72 6.87
N ALA A 40 -3.57 -1.23 6.32
CA ALA A 40 -3.46 -0.80 4.93
C ALA A 40 -4.02 -1.83 3.93
N TYR A 41 -3.76 -3.12 4.17
CA TYR A 41 -4.29 -4.21 3.34
C TYR A 41 -5.82 -4.31 3.42
N ASP A 42 -6.43 -4.23 4.61
CA ASP A 42 -7.88 -4.42 4.77
C ASP A 42 -8.69 -3.18 4.37
N LYS A 43 -8.10 -2.00 4.53
CA LYS A 43 -8.77 -0.70 4.33
C LYS A 43 -8.53 -0.11 2.93
N ALA A 44 -7.70 -0.71 2.09
CA ALA A 44 -7.42 -0.23 0.74
C ALA A 44 -8.70 -0.13 -0.11
N ASP A 45 -9.12 1.10 -0.46
CA ASP A 45 -10.31 1.33 -1.26
C ASP A 45 -10.03 1.10 -2.75
N TRP A 46 -10.90 0.38 -3.45
CA TRP A 46 -10.71 0.08 -4.87
C TRP A 46 -10.95 1.27 -5.80
N SER A 47 -11.59 2.33 -5.32
CA SER A 47 -11.68 3.63 -6.01
C SER A 47 -10.30 4.23 -6.33
N PHE A 48 -9.22 3.74 -5.70
CA PHE A 48 -7.86 4.11 -6.08
C PHE A 48 -7.57 3.89 -7.58
N LEU A 49 -8.28 2.98 -8.26
CA LEU A 49 -8.13 2.75 -9.69
C LEU A 49 -8.41 4.01 -10.51
N ASP A 50 -9.24 4.93 -10.02
CA ASP A 50 -9.47 6.22 -10.66
C ASP A 50 -8.34 7.21 -10.38
N ILE A 51 -7.69 7.13 -9.22
CA ILE A 51 -6.53 7.97 -8.88
C ILE A 51 -5.33 7.59 -9.74
N VAL A 52 -5.03 6.30 -9.91
CA VAL A 52 -3.87 5.87 -10.74
C VAL A 52 -4.07 6.15 -12.22
N LYS A 53 -5.30 6.41 -12.68
CA LYS A 53 -5.52 6.95 -14.04
C LYS A 53 -4.76 8.27 -14.23
N LEU A 54 -4.71 9.13 -13.21
CA LEU A 54 -3.97 10.40 -13.24
C LEU A 54 -2.45 10.21 -13.27
N LYS A 55 -1.96 9.05 -12.80
CA LYS A 55 -0.55 8.63 -12.90
C LYS A 55 -0.19 7.98 -14.24
N GLY A 56 -1.11 7.94 -15.21
CA GLY A 56 -0.88 7.36 -16.54
C GLY A 56 -1.20 5.88 -16.68
N PHE A 57 -1.80 5.24 -15.66
CA PHE A 57 -2.18 3.83 -15.76
C PHE A 57 -3.37 3.64 -16.71
N GLY A 58 -3.12 3.00 -17.84
CA GLY A 58 -4.09 2.81 -18.92
C GLY A 58 -5.30 1.96 -18.54
N LYS A 59 -6.40 2.12 -19.30
CA LYS A 59 -7.68 1.40 -19.09
C LYS A 59 -7.52 -0.13 -19.06
N ARG A 60 -6.58 -0.69 -19.81
CA ARG A 60 -6.32 -2.15 -19.86
C ARG A 60 -5.81 -2.66 -18.52
N TRP A 61 -4.73 -2.07 -18.01
CA TRP A 61 -4.13 -2.44 -16.73
C TRP A 61 -5.14 -2.32 -15.59
N ARG A 62 -5.87 -1.21 -15.52
CA ARG A 62 -6.91 -1.01 -14.48
C ARG A 62 -8.01 -2.06 -14.53
N ARG A 63 -8.38 -2.53 -15.73
CA ARG A 63 -9.36 -3.62 -15.89
C ARG A 63 -8.84 -4.95 -15.35
N TRP A 64 -7.56 -5.24 -15.54
CA TRP A 64 -6.94 -6.45 -15.00
C TRP A 64 -6.94 -6.41 -13.46
N ILE A 65 -6.54 -5.29 -12.86
CA ILE A 65 -6.59 -5.14 -11.40
C ILE A 65 -8.01 -5.22 -10.85
N TRP A 66 -8.99 -4.59 -11.53
CA TRP A 66 -10.39 -4.73 -11.17
C TRP A 66 -10.87 -6.18 -11.21
N GLY A 67 -10.54 -6.93 -12.27
CA GLY A 67 -10.87 -8.35 -12.37
C GLY A 67 -10.22 -9.19 -11.27
N TYR A 68 -8.97 -8.88 -10.95
CA TYR A 68 -8.23 -9.51 -9.87
C TYR A 68 -8.90 -9.32 -8.50
N TRP A 69 -9.36 -8.10 -8.20
CA TRP A 69 -9.98 -7.79 -6.91
C TRP A 69 -11.44 -8.19 -6.80
N SER A 70 -12.26 -7.91 -7.81
CA SER A 70 -13.70 -8.20 -7.81
C SER A 70 -14.03 -9.70 -7.68
N THR A 71 -13.07 -10.57 -7.99
CA THR A 71 -13.21 -12.03 -7.82
C THR A 71 -12.77 -12.53 -6.44
N THR A 72 -12.24 -11.65 -5.58
CA THR A 72 -11.83 -12.01 -4.22
C THR A 72 -13.04 -12.28 -3.34
N ASN A 73 -13.09 -13.50 -2.79
CA ASN A 73 -14.16 -13.95 -1.90
C ASN A 73 -13.55 -14.51 -0.61
N PHE A 74 -14.22 -14.26 0.50
CA PHE A 74 -13.84 -14.78 1.81
C PHE A 74 -14.89 -15.76 2.33
N SER A 75 -14.47 -16.64 3.23
CA SER A 75 -15.35 -17.52 4.01
C SER A 75 -14.80 -17.63 5.42
N ILE A 76 -15.66 -17.98 6.37
CA ILE A 76 -15.25 -18.17 7.77
C ILE A 76 -15.11 -19.67 8.03
N ILE A 77 -14.00 -20.10 8.60
CA ILE A 77 -13.82 -21.49 9.00
C ILE A 77 -14.39 -21.68 10.40
N VAL A 78 -15.38 -22.58 10.53
CA VAL A 78 -15.99 -22.96 11.81
C VAL A 78 -15.83 -24.46 11.98
N ASN A 79 -15.12 -24.88 13.04
CA ASN A 79 -14.80 -26.28 13.32
C ASN A 79 -14.14 -26.99 12.12
N GLY A 80 -13.16 -26.31 11.47
CA GLY A 80 -12.44 -26.84 10.32
C GLY A 80 -13.20 -26.85 8.99
N ARG A 81 -14.47 -26.40 8.96
CA ARG A 81 -15.29 -26.33 7.74
C ARG A 81 -15.51 -24.88 7.33
N SER A 82 -15.28 -24.58 6.05
CA SER A 82 -15.62 -23.29 5.46
C SER A 82 -17.15 -23.08 5.47
N ARG A 83 -17.59 -21.92 5.93
CA ARG A 83 -19.00 -21.52 6.04
C ARG A 83 -19.17 -20.09 5.54
N GLY A 84 -20.26 -19.87 4.80
CA GLY A 84 -20.63 -18.57 4.24
C GLY A 84 -19.75 -18.13 3.07
N LYS A 85 -20.22 -17.13 2.33
CA LYS A 85 -19.47 -16.44 1.27
C LYS A 85 -19.59 -14.95 1.49
N ILE A 86 -18.47 -14.28 1.67
CA ILE A 86 -18.37 -12.85 1.88
C ILE A 86 -17.66 -12.26 0.67
N PHE A 87 -18.36 -11.36 -0.03
CA PHE A 87 -17.80 -10.64 -1.17
C PHE A 87 -16.99 -9.45 -0.66
N ALA A 88 -15.72 -9.37 -1.07
CA ALA A 88 -14.88 -8.21 -0.78
C ALA A 88 -15.43 -6.98 -1.51
N LYS A 89 -15.49 -5.84 -0.82
CA LYS A 89 -15.79 -4.53 -1.43
C LYS A 89 -14.60 -3.56 -1.39
N ARG A 90 -13.59 -3.91 -0.61
CA ARG A 90 -12.34 -3.19 -0.42
C ARG A 90 -11.30 -4.17 0.10
N GLY A 91 -10.08 -3.70 0.19
CA GLY A 91 -8.94 -4.41 0.71
C GLY A 91 -8.20 -5.20 -0.36
N ILE A 92 -6.98 -5.60 -0.01
CA ILE A 92 -6.09 -6.43 -0.81
C ILE A 92 -5.74 -7.64 0.04
N ARG A 93 -5.76 -8.82 -0.57
CA ARG A 93 -5.51 -10.08 0.15
C ARG A 93 -4.08 -10.12 0.71
N GLN A 94 -3.95 -10.30 2.02
CA GLN A 94 -2.64 -10.52 2.63
C GLN A 94 -2.08 -11.89 2.21
N GLY A 95 -0.78 -11.95 1.90
CA GLY A 95 -0.13 -13.16 1.37
C GLY A 95 -0.26 -13.31 -0.15
N ASP A 96 -0.94 -12.40 -0.84
CA ASP A 96 -0.89 -12.29 -2.28
C ASP A 96 0.46 -11.69 -2.74
N PRO A 97 1.20 -12.34 -3.66
CA PRO A 97 2.44 -11.82 -4.22
C PRO A 97 2.33 -10.43 -4.86
N LEU A 98 1.17 -10.05 -5.42
CA LEU A 98 0.95 -8.74 -6.04
C LEU A 98 0.62 -7.63 -5.03
N ALA A 99 0.16 -8.00 -3.83
CA ALA A 99 -0.34 -7.03 -2.86
C ALA A 99 0.69 -5.96 -2.43
N PRO A 100 1.98 -6.29 -2.16
CA PRO A 100 2.98 -5.30 -1.78
C PRO A 100 3.26 -4.27 -2.89
N PHE A 101 3.24 -4.71 -4.14
CA PHE A 101 3.40 -3.83 -5.31
C PHE A 101 2.21 -2.88 -5.45
N LEU A 102 0.98 -3.39 -5.33
CA LEU A 102 -0.23 -2.58 -5.43
C LEU A 102 -0.32 -1.53 -4.30
N LEU A 103 0.05 -1.90 -3.06
CA LEU A 103 0.16 -0.93 -1.97
C LEU A 103 1.22 0.14 -2.21
N THR A 104 2.33 -0.21 -2.87
CA THR A 104 3.36 0.77 -3.23
C THR A 104 2.83 1.79 -4.23
N ILE A 105 2.08 1.33 -5.25
CA ILE A 105 1.41 2.23 -6.21
C ILE A 105 0.38 3.12 -5.50
N MET A 106 -0.42 2.56 -4.58
CA MET A 106 -1.36 3.33 -3.76
C MET A 106 -0.67 4.43 -2.96
N GLY A 107 0.46 4.10 -2.31
CA GLY A 107 1.27 5.08 -1.59
C GLY A 107 1.82 6.17 -2.50
N ASP A 108 2.25 5.83 -3.72
CA ASP A 108 2.71 6.81 -4.71
C ASP A 108 1.58 7.67 -5.29
N ALA A 109 0.36 7.13 -5.34
CA ALA A 109 -0.83 7.89 -5.72
C ALA A 109 -1.18 8.93 -4.65
N LEU A 110 -1.02 8.61 -3.36
CA LEU A 110 -1.23 9.56 -2.26
C LEU A 110 -0.27 10.77 -2.31
N ARG A 111 0.93 10.61 -2.90
CA ARG A 111 1.88 11.73 -3.09
C ARG A 111 1.40 12.81 -4.07
N LEU A 112 0.27 12.61 -4.76
CA LEU A 112 -0.35 13.64 -5.61
C LEU A 112 -1.34 14.54 -4.86
N LEU A 113 -1.72 14.17 -3.64
CA LEU A 113 -2.43 15.06 -2.73
C LEU A 113 -1.39 15.92 -1.98
#